data_AF-K1YAC3-F1
#
_entry.id   AF-K1YAC3-F1
#
_cell.length_a   1.000
_cell.length_b   1.000
_cell.length_c   1.000
_cell.angle_alpha   90.00
_cell.angle_beta   90.00
_cell.angle_gamma   90.00
#
_symmetry.space_group_name_H-M   'P 1'
#
loop_
_entity.id
_entity.type
_entity.pdbx_description
1 polymer ?
#
loop_
_entity_poly.entity_id
_entity_poly.type
_entity_poly.pdbx_seq_one_letter_code
_entity_poly.pdbx_strand_id
1 'polypeptide(L)'
;FDYTALVDAVERITTDSIRQDVPGLSGTAIGDGLLVAMDTLEKWDKNTKDNKRQKVIILLTDGEANMGVNPTVVAKLAGEKGIKIYTIGLGDPSGTDLYVTDQFGNKQYFRDQDGKPIRATLDEKTLTFIADTTRAKYYNAKDTKALDSVFSELAKLTKTEVKTTSVTLYSPLYEIFLWGILLLLPFWLYLSFRRENL
;
A
#
# COMPACT_ATOMS: atom_id res chain seq x y z
N PHE A 1 -3.65 2.93 10.69
CA PHE A 1 -4.20 3.01 9.33
C PHE A 1 -5.69 3.27 9.44
N ASP A 2 -6.17 4.33 8.79
CA ASP A 2 -7.58 4.70 8.76
C ASP A 2 -8.25 4.01 7.57
N TYR A 3 -9.26 3.20 7.83
CA TYR A 3 -10.01 2.47 6.80
C TYR A 3 -10.74 3.45 5.87
N THR A 4 -11.14 4.61 6.40
CA THR A 4 -11.83 5.64 5.63
C THR A 4 -10.94 6.21 4.53
N ALA A 5 -9.64 6.42 4.78
CA ALA A 5 -8.70 6.90 3.77
C ALA A 5 -8.50 5.90 2.62
N LEU A 6 -8.64 4.60 2.88
CA LEU A 6 -8.50 3.56 1.87
C LEU A 6 -9.78 3.43 1.03
N VAL A 7 -10.95 3.49 1.66
CA VAL A 7 -12.24 3.54 0.97
C VAL A 7 -12.36 4.81 0.13
N ASP A 8 -11.98 5.97 0.66
CA ASP A 8 -12.00 7.26 -0.04
C ASP A 8 -11.04 7.26 -1.24
N ALA A 9 -9.86 6.64 -1.10
CA ALA A 9 -8.95 6.46 -2.23
C ALA A 9 -9.54 5.57 -3.34
N VAL A 10 -10.28 4.52 -2.99
CA VAL A 10 -10.94 3.62 -3.95
C VAL A 10 -12.16 4.28 -4.60
N GLU A 11 -12.99 4.99 -3.84
CA GLU A 11 -14.13 5.73 -4.38
C GLU A 11 -13.69 6.83 -5.36
N ARG A 12 -12.51 7.44 -5.12
CA ARG A 12 -11.91 8.43 -6.02
C ARG A 12 -11.28 7.83 -7.28
N ILE A 13 -11.03 6.51 -7.32
CA ILE A 13 -10.70 5.79 -8.57
C ILE A 13 -12.03 5.48 -9.27
N THR A 14 -12.73 6.54 -9.70
CA THR A 14 -13.90 6.41 -10.56
C THR A 14 -13.47 6.49 -12.02
N THR A 15 -14.17 5.73 -12.85
CA THR A 15 -13.92 5.34 -14.26
C THR A 15 -13.55 6.50 -15.22
N ASP A 16 -13.80 7.75 -14.85
CA ASP A 16 -13.49 8.95 -15.65
C ASP A 16 -11.98 9.27 -15.73
N SER A 17 -11.15 8.65 -14.90
CA SER A 17 -9.71 8.94 -14.82
C SER A 17 -8.83 8.01 -15.67
N ILE A 18 -9.38 6.96 -16.28
CA ILE A 18 -8.64 6.09 -17.20
C ILE A 18 -8.71 6.72 -18.60
N ARG A 19 -7.78 7.64 -18.88
CA ARG A 19 -7.53 8.09 -20.26
C ARG A 19 -6.94 6.91 -21.05
N GLN A 20 -7.81 6.12 -21.66
CA GLN A 20 -7.43 4.98 -22.49
C GLN A 20 -7.28 5.34 -23.99
N ASP A 21 -7.10 6.61 -24.33
CA ASP A 21 -7.12 7.10 -25.72
C ASP A 21 -5.75 7.63 -26.20
N VAL A 22 -4.73 6.78 -26.17
CA VAL A 22 -3.55 6.97 -27.04
C VAL A 22 -3.40 5.74 -27.92
N PRO A 23 -3.81 5.81 -29.20
CA PRO A 23 -3.63 4.71 -30.15
C PRO A 23 -2.15 4.34 -30.25
N GLY A 24 -1.79 3.11 -29.88
CA GLY A 24 -0.42 2.57 -30.02
C GLY A 24 0.39 2.39 -28.72
N LEU A 25 -0.16 2.72 -27.55
CA LEU A 25 0.49 2.53 -26.23
C LEU A 25 -0.24 1.50 -25.35
N SER A 26 -0.62 0.36 -25.94
CA SER A 26 -1.26 -0.72 -25.18
C SER A 26 -0.20 -1.56 -24.48
N GLY A 27 0.07 -1.28 -23.21
CA GLY A 27 0.87 -2.16 -22.36
C GLY A 27 0.84 -1.77 -20.89
N THR A 28 0.88 -2.78 -20.02
CA THR A 28 0.79 -2.61 -18.57
C THR A 28 2.19 -2.54 -17.97
N ALA A 29 2.61 -1.36 -17.51
CA ALA A 29 3.93 -1.14 -16.90
C ALA A 29 3.92 -1.38 -15.38
N ILE A 30 3.68 -2.62 -14.96
CA ILE A 30 3.55 -2.98 -13.53
C ILE A 30 4.83 -2.64 -12.75
N GLY A 31 6.01 -2.97 -13.29
CA GLY A 31 7.27 -2.73 -12.59
C GLY A 31 7.57 -1.25 -12.36
N ASP A 32 7.28 -0.40 -13.33
CA ASP A 32 7.50 1.04 -13.23
C ASP A 32 6.57 1.66 -12.18
N GLY A 33 5.30 1.23 -12.16
CA GLY A 33 4.32 1.64 -11.14
C GLY A 33 4.76 1.24 -9.73
N LEU A 34 5.28 0.02 -9.56
CA LEU A 34 5.83 -0.44 -8.29
C LEU A 34 7.06 0.40 -7.86
N LEU A 35 7.93 0.77 -8.80
CA LEU A 35 9.12 1.57 -8.52
C LEU A 35 8.76 2.97 -8.03
N VAL A 36 7.77 3.61 -8.68
CA VAL A 36 7.24 4.93 -8.26
C VAL A 36 6.60 4.85 -6.88
N ALA A 37 5.83 3.78 -6.62
CA ALA A 37 5.23 3.56 -5.30
C ALA A 37 6.29 3.38 -4.21
N MET A 38 7.35 2.61 -4.49
CA MET A 38 8.47 2.42 -3.57
C MET A 38 9.24 3.72 -3.29
N ASP A 39 9.55 4.51 -4.32
CA ASP A 39 10.23 5.80 -4.16
C ASP A 39 9.38 6.78 -3.33
N THR A 40 8.06 6.81 -3.58
CA THR A 40 7.12 7.63 -2.83
C THR A 40 7.07 7.23 -1.35
N LEU A 41 7.00 5.93 -1.06
CA LEU A 41 7.06 5.43 0.32
C LEU A 41 8.38 5.75 1.01
N GLU A 42 9.50 5.65 0.30
CA GLU A 42 10.83 5.97 0.85
C GLU A 42 10.96 7.46 1.19
N LYS A 43 10.42 8.34 0.33
CA LYS A 43 10.36 9.80 0.59
C LYS A 43 9.48 10.13 1.79
N TRP A 44 8.36 9.44 1.94
CA TRP A 44 7.45 9.66 3.08
C TRP A 44 8.08 9.20 4.41
N ASP A 45 8.78 8.07 4.38
CA ASP A 45 9.49 7.51 5.54
C ASP A 45 10.59 8.46 6.04
N LYS A 46 11.41 9.02 5.14
CA LYS A 46 12.48 9.98 5.49
C LYS A 46 11.94 11.27 6.14
N ASN A 47 10.72 11.67 5.81
CA ASN A 47 10.09 12.88 6.35
C ASN A 47 9.36 12.65 7.69
N THR A 48 9.25 11.40 8.15
CA THR A 48 8.50 11.05 9.37
C THR A 48 9.47 10.67 10.48
N LYS A 49 9.44 11.38 11.63
CA LYS A 49 10.30 11.10 12.80
C LYS A 49 10.08 9.71 13.44
N ASP A 50 8.99 9.03 13.07
CA ASP A 50 8.64 7.67 13.49
C ASP A 50 9.04 6.64 12.42
N ASN A 51 10.28 6.19 12.46
CA ASN A 51 10.88 5.21 11.54
C ASN A 51 10.43 3.75 11.81
N LYS A 52 9.19 3.55 12.28
CA LYS A 52 8.66 2.24 12.75
C LYS A 52 7.35 1.83 12.05
N ARG A 53 6.95 2.55 10.99
CA ARG A 53 5.70 2.24 10.28
C ARG A 53 5.94 1.16 9.25
N GLN A 54 5.07 0.17 9.25
CA GLN A 54 5.08 -0.89 8.25
C GLN A 54 4.69 -0.32 6.87
N LYS A 55 5.46 -0.68 5.84
CA LYS A 55 5.27 -0.20 4.47
C LYS A 55 4.51 -1.24 3.66
N VAL A 56 3.43 -0.81 3.04
CA VAL A 56 2.53 -1.69 2.28
C VAL A 56 2.19 -1.02 0.95
N ILE A 57 2.24 -1.80 -0.13
CA ILE A 57 1.74 -1.45 -1.46
C ILE A 57 0.60 -2.41 -1.79
N ILE A 58 -0.47 -1.89 -2.38
CA ILE A 58 -1.55 -2.70 -2.95
C ILE A 58 -1.52 -2.48 -4.46
N LEU A 59 -1.25 -3.55 -5.21
CA LEU A 59 -1.24 -3.57 -6.66
C LEU A 59 -2.55 -4.16 -7.16
N LEU A 60 -3.29 -3.39 -7.94
CA LEU A 60 -4.49 -3.82 -8.64
C LEU A 60 -4.17 -3.90 -10.14
N THR A 61 -4.41 -5.03 -10.80
CA THR A 61 -4.22 -5.14 -12.25
C THR A 61 -5.16 -6.16 -12.88
N ASP A 62 -5.57 -5.90 -14.12
CA ASP A 62 -6.43 -6.72 -14.96
C ASP A 62 -5.69 -7.46 -16.08
N GLY A 63 -4.36 -7.32 -16.17
CA GLY A 63 -3.57 -7.87 -17.28
C GLY A 63 -2.10 -8.13 -16.96
N GLU A 64 -1.36 -8.58 -17.96
CA GLU A 64 0.05 -8.97 -17.84
C GLU A 64 1.00 -7.78 -17.95
N ALA A 65 2.14 -7.86 -17.25
CA ALA A 65 3.21 -6.86 -17.33
C ALA A 65 3.93 -6.93 -18.68
N ASN A 66 3.41 -6.21 -19.67
CA ASN A 66 3.90 -6.27 -21.05
C ASN A 66 4.88 -5.15 -21.41
N MET A 67 5.11 -4.20 -20.50
CA MET A 67 6.01 -3.05 -20.71
C MET A 67 6.78 -2.70 -19.44
N GLY A 68 7.85 -1.92 -19.61
CA GLY A 68 8.63 -1.35 -18.52
C GLY A 68 9.55 -2.35 -17.83
N VAL A 69 9.94 -2.01 -16.59
CA VAL A 69 10.83 -2.85 -15.78
C VAL A 69 10.16 -4.16 -15.38
N ASN A 70 10.93 -5.25 -15.33
CA ASN A 70 10.41 -6.55 -14.89
C ASN A 70 9.92 -6.48 -13.43
N PRO A 71 8.62 -6.75 -13.16
CA PRO A 71 8.03 -6.57 -11.84
C PRO A 71 8.58 -7.56 -10.80
N THR A 72 9.08 -8.73 -11.21
CA THR A 72 9.69 -9.71 -10.30
C THR A 72 10.99 -9.19 -9.67
N VAL A 73 11.75 -8.38 -10.40
CA VAL A 73 12.98 -7.73 -9.89
C VAL A 73 12.61 -6.66 -8.86
N VAL A 74 11.59 -5.86 -9.17
CA VAL A 74 11.10 -4.81 -8.26
C VAL A 74 10.54 -5.42 -6.98
N ALA A 75 9.84 -6.55 -7.07
CA ALA A 75 9.34 -7.28 -5.90
C ALA A 75 10.45 -7.77 -4.96
N LYS A 76 11.56 -8.27 -5.50
CA LYS A 76 12.73 -8.66 -4.68
C LYS A 76 13.30 -7.46 -3.92
N LEU A 77 13.48 -6.32 -4.61
CA LEU A 77 13.95 -5.09 -3.99
C LEU A 77 12.99 -4.58 -2.90
N ALA A 78 11.68 -4.68 -3.14
CA ALA A 78 10.66 -4.34 -2.15
C ALA A 78 10.74 -5.23 -0.91
N GLY A 79 10.91 -6.54 -1.11
CA GLY A 79 11.07 -7.53 -0.04
C GLY A 79 12.30 -7.26 0.84
N GLU A 80 13.43 -6.91 0.23
CA GLU A 80 14.65 -6.50 0.93
C GLU A 80 14.46 -5.23 1.76
N LYS A 81 13.67 -4.27 1.25
CA LYS A 81 13.30 -3.03 1.96
C LYS A 81 12.19 -3.24 3.01
N GLY A 82 11.72 -4.47 3.21
CA GLY A 82 10.64 -4.78 4.15
C GLY A 82 9.27 -4.23 3.74
N ILE A 83 9.08 -3.92 2.46
CA ILE A 83 7.82 -3.43 1.90
C ILE A 83 6.99 -4.65 1.48
N LYS A 84 5.76 -4.75 1.99
CA LYS A 84 4.82 -5.81 1.61
C LYS A 84 4.00 -5.39 0.39
N ILE A 85 3.90 -6.22 -0.65
CA ILE A 85 3.12 -5.92 -1.84
C ILE A 85 1.96 -6.92 -1.94
N TYR A 86 0.74 -6.47 -1.66
CA TYR A 86 -0.46 -7.25 -1.91
C TYR A 86 -0.88 -7.09 -3.36
N THR A 87 -1.12 -8.19 -4.06
CA THR A 87 -1.50 -8.17 -5.48
C THR A 87 -2.95 -8.63 -5.62
N ILE A 88 -3.72 -7.91 -6.41
CA ILE A 88 -5.12 -8.20 -6.69
C ILE A 88 -5.30 -8.25 -8.20
N GLY A 89 -5.57 -9.44 -8.71
CA GLY A 89 -5.88 -9.68 -10.11
C GLY A 89 -7.38 -9.52 -10.37
N LEU A 90 -7.72 -8.67 -11.34
CA LEU A 90 -9.09 -8.49 -11.84
C LEU A 90 -9.26 -9.30 -13.13
N GLY A 91 -10.39 -9.99 -13.26
CA GLY A 91 -10.72 -10.72 -14.49
C GLY A 91 -10.53 -12.24 -14.42
N ASP A 92 -10.82 -12.90 -15.54
CA ASP A 92 -10.83 -14.36 -15.63
C ASP A 92 -9.45 -14.88 -16.10
N PRO A 93 -8.76 -15.74 -15.32
CA PRO A 93 -7.51 -16.38 -15.76
C PRO A 93 -7.67 -17.24 -17.02
N SER A 94 -8.90 -17.58 -17.42
CA SER A 94 -9.22 -18.25 -18.69
C SER A 94 -8.78 -17.46 -19.93
N GLY A 95 -8.57 -16.15 -19.78
CA GLY A 95 -8.21 -15.23 -20.86
C GLY A 95 -9.42 -14.79 -21.68
N THR A 96 -9.45 -13.51 -22.04
CA THR A 96 -10.48 -12.95 -22.92
C THR A 96 -9.88 -12.61 -24.27
N ASP A 97 -10.50 -13.06 -25.36
CA ASP A 97 -10.07 -12.74 -26.72
C ASP A 97 -10.28 -11.23 -26.97
N LEU A 98 -9.23 -10.52 -27.35
CA LEU A 98 -9.33 -9.10 -27.66
C LEU A 98 -9.99 -8.90 -29.03
N TYR A 99 -11.03 -8.07 -29.10
CA TYR A 99 -11.70 -7.72 -30.34
C TYR A 99 -12.05 -6.23 -30.44
N VAL A 100 -11.99 -5.70 -31.65
CA VAL A 100 -12.62 -4.41 -32.01
C VAL A 100 -13.94 -4.67 -32.71
N THR A 101 -14.92 -3.80 -32.48
CA THR A 101 -16.19 -3.86 -33.19
C THR A 101 -16.15 -2.84 -34.33
N ASP A 102 -16.33 -3.31 -35.56
CA ASP A 102 -16.39 -2.45 -36.74
C ASP A 102 -17.69 -1.62 -36.76
N GLN A 103 -17.75 -0.57 -37.57
CA GLN A 103 -18.91 0.30 -37.78
C GLN A 103 -20.18 -0.44 -38.24
N PHE A 104 -20.04 -1.70 -38.66
CA PHE A 104 -21.12 -2.61 -39.04
C PHE A 104 -21.49 -3.63 -37.94
N GLY A 105 -20.91 -3.53 -36.73
CA GLY A 105 -21.20 -4.42 -35.60
C GLY A 105 -20.43 -5.75 -35.61
N ASN A 106 -19.52 -5.95 -36.57
CA ASN A 106 -18.72 -7.18 -36.67
C ASN A 106 -17.52 -7.14 -35.73
N LYS A 107 -17.30 -8.22 -34.97
CA LYS A 107 -16.12 -8.37 -34.09
C LYS A 107 -14.91 -8.82 -34.91
N GLN A 108 -13.88 -7.99 -34.98
CA GLN A 108 -12.56 -8.37 -35.49
C GLN A 108 -11.62 -8.64 -34.32
N TYR A 109 -11.17 -9.89 -34.20
CA TYR A 109 -10.24 -10.30 -33.15
C TYR A 109 -8.81 -9.92 -33.53
N PHE A 110 -8.05 -9.38 -32.57
CA PHE A 110 -6.61 -9.19 -32.75
C PHE A 110 -5.94 -10.56 -32.86
N ARG A 111 -5.05 -10.74 -33.84
CA ARG A 111 -4.35 -12.01 -34.07
C ARG A 111 -2.85 -11.83 -33.92
N ASP A 112 -2.20 -12.82 -33.32
CA ASP A 112 -0.75 -12.92 -33.24
C ASP A 112 -0.16 -13.33 -34.61
N GLN A 113 1.17 -13.34 -34.74
CA GLN A 113 1.91 -13.68 -35.96
C GLN A 113 1.56 -15.07 -36.52
N ASP A 114 1.10 -15.98 -35.65
CA ASP A 114 0.61 -17.33 -35.99
C ASP A 114 -0.88 -17.37 -36.40
N GLY A 115 -1.56 -16.22 -36.49
CA GLY A 115 -2.99 -16.12 -36.84
C GLY A 115 -3.96 -16.52 -35.73
N LYS A 116 -3.48 -16.78 -34.50
CA LYS A 116 -4.30 -17.09 -33.32
C LYS A 116 -4.80 -15.80 -32.66
N PRO A 117 -6.03 -15.78 -32.11
CA PRO A 117 -6.51 -14.61 -31.37
C PRO A 117 -5.59 -14.32 -30.18
N ILE A 118 -5.18 -13.05 -30.04
CA ILE A 118 -4.44 -12.56 -28.88
C ILE A 118 -5.42 -12.58 -27.70
N ARG A 119 -5.05 -13.32 -26.67
CA ARG A 119 -5.79 -13.40 -25.42
C ARG A 119 -5.16 -12.45 -24.42
N ALA A 120 -5.97 -11.56 -23.86
CA ALA A 120 -5.62 -10.90 -22.62
C ALA A 120 -5.79 -11.94 -21.51
N THR A 121 -4.68 -12.54 -21.08
CA THR A 121 -4.63 -13.42 -19.92
C THR A 121 -4.21 -12.63 -18.68
N LEU A 122 -4.66 -13.09 -17.51
CA LEU A 122 -4.17 -12.58 -16.24
C LEU A 122 -2.93 -13.40 -15.85
N ASP A 123 -1.78 -12.75 -15.68
CA ASP A 123 -0.56 -13.42 -15.23
C ASP A 123 -0.57 -13.61 -13.70
N GLU A 124 -1.42 -14.54 -13.27
CA GLU A 124 -1.57 -14.94 -11.86
C GLU A 124 -0.25 -15.45 -11.27
N LYS A 125 0.63 -16.06 -12.08
CA LYS A 125 1.92 -16.56 -11.62
C LYS A 125 2.84 -15.42 -11.20
N THR A 126 2.95 -14.39 -12.04
CA THR A 126 3.77 -13.21 -11.70
C THR A 126 3.19 -12.45 -10.50
N LEU A 127 1.87 -12.29 -10.42
CA LEU A 127 1.23 -11.62 -9.29
C LEU A 127 1.42 -12.38 -7.97
N THR A 128 1.32 -13.72 -8.01
CA THR A 128 1.59 -14.58 -6.85
C THR A 128 3.05 -14.49 -6.45
N PHE A 129 3.98 -14.54 -7.41
CA PHE A 129 5.41 -14.41 -7.14
C PHE A 129 5.76 -13.08 -6.44
N ILE A 130 5.16 -11.96 -6.87
CA ILE A 130 5.38 -10.64 -6.27
C ILE A 130 4.89 -10.64 -4.80
N ALA A 131 3.70 -11.17 -4.55
CA ALA A 131 3.13 -11.25 -3.21
C ALA A 131 3.99 -12.13 -2.28
N ASP A 132 4.35 -13.33 -2.74
CA ASP A 132 5.13 -14.30 -1.96
C ASP A 132 6.53 -13.75 -1.63
N THR A 133 7.20 -13.17 -2.62
CA THR A 133 8.54 -12.58 -2.45
C THR A 133 8.55 -11.48 -1.38
N THR A 134 7.43 -10.75 -1.25
CA THR A 134 7.29 -9.66 -0.29
C THR A 134 6.58 -10.05 1.01
N ARG A 135 6.33 -11.35 1.23
CA ARG A 135 5.61 -11.90 2.40
C ARG A 135 4.20 -11.33 2.55
N ALA A 136 3.52 -11.14 1.43
CA ALA A 136 2.15 -10.69 1.29
C ALA A 136 1.29 -11.78 0.65
N LYS A 137 0.03 -11.46 0.30
CA LYS A 137 -0.91 -12.40 -0.32
C LYS A 137 -1.39 -11.89 -1.67
N TYR A 138 -1.61 -12.82 -2.60
CA TYR A 138 -2.33 -12.59 -3.84
C TYR A 138 -3.83 -12.86 -3.65
N TYR A 139 -4.65 -12.07 -4.32
CA TYR A 139 -6.10 -12.21 -4.36
C TYR A 139 -6.61 -12.16 -5.80
N ASN A 140 -7.53 -13.05 -6.14
CA ASN A 140 -8.26 -13.00 -7.41
C ASN A 140 -9.66 -12.44 -7.13
N ALA A 141 -9.92 -11.22 -7.61
CA ALA A 141 -11.20 -10.56 -7.46
C ALA A 141 -11.99 -10.67 -8.77
N LYS A 142 -12.82 -11.71 -8.86
CA LYS A 142 -13.74 -11.91 -10.00
C LYS A 142 -14.93 -10.95 -9.99
N ASP A 143 -15.29 -10.43 -8.81
CA ASP A 143 -16.45 -9.57 -8.59
C ASP A 143 -16.11 -8.38 -7.65
N THR A 144 -16.83 -7.27 -7.80
CA THR A 144 -16.70 -6.07 -6.95
C THR A 144 -16.90 -6.37 -5.46
N LYS A 145 -17.80 -7.30 -5.12
CA LYS A 145 -17.98 -7.77 -3.73
C LYS A 145 -16.78 -8.56 -3.20
N ALA A 146 -16.09 -9.29 -4.07
CA ALA A 146 -14.88 -10.00 -3.69
C ALA A 146 -13.76 -9.00 -3.37
N LEU A 147 -13.66 -7.91 -4.15
CA LEU A 147 -12.70 -6.84 -3.91
C LEU A 147 -12.88 -6.18 -2.52
N ASP A 148 -14.12 -5.87 -2.11
CA ASP A 148 -14.41 -5.32 -0.78
C ASP A 148 -13.99 -6.26 0.36
N SER A 149 -14.18 -7.56 0.16
CA SER A 149 -13.79 -8.58 1.14
C SER A 149 -12.27 -8.67 1.30
N VAL A 150 -11.54 -8.56 0.19
CA VAL A 150 -10.07 -8.53 0.17
C VAL A 150 -9.57 -7.29 0.90
N PHE A 151 -10.10 -6.10 0.59
CA PHE A 151 -9.70 -4.88 1.29
C PHE A 151 -10.02 -4.92 2.79
N SER A 152 -11.14 -5.53 3.18
CA SER A 152 -11.50 -5.72 4.59
C SER A 152 -10.53 -6.66 5.31
N GLU A 153 -10.09 -7.74 4.66
CA GLU A 153 -9.07 -8.65 5.20
C GLU A 153 -7.71 -7.94 5.31
N LEU A 154 -7.30 -7.22 4.26
CA LEU A 154 -6.08 -6.41 4.25
C LEU A 154 -6.06 -5.37 5.36
N ALA A 155 -7.17 -4.68 5.60
CA ALA A 155 -7.31 -3.71 6.68
C ALA A 155 -7.13 -4.37 8.06
N LYS A 156 -7.60 -5.61 8.25
CA LYS A 156 -7.41 -6.36 9.51
C LYS A 156 -5.98 -6.83 9.70
N LEU A 157 -5.34 -7.35 8.64
CA LEU A 157 -3.97 -7.84 8.68
C LEU A 157 -2.99 -6.69 8.93
N THR A 158 -3.14 -5.58 8.20
CA THR A 158 -2.34 -4.37 8.41
C THR A 158 -2.58 -3.73 9.78
N LYS A 159 -3.79 -3.82 10.34
CA LYS A 159 -4.06 -3.33 11.71
C LYS A 159 -3.52 -4.25 12.81
N THR A 160 -3.41 -5.56 12.54
CA THR A 160 -2.93 -6.56 13.51
C THR A 160 -1.41 -6.64 13.54
N GLU A 161 -0.72 -6.53 12.40
CA GLU A 161 0.75 -6.45 12.35
C GLU A 161 1.30 -5.14 12.92
N VAL A 162 0.47 -4.09 12.99
CA VAL A 162 0.78 -2.82 13.69
C VAL A 162 0.65 -2.94 15.23
N LYS A 163 0.39 -4.14 15.79
CA LYS A 163 0.66 -4.44 17.21
C LYS A 163 2.01 -5.17 17.28
N THR A 164 3.11 -4.58 17.74
CA THR A 164 3.32 -4.11 19.11
C THR A 164 4.54 -3.20 19.13
N THR A 165 4.34 -1.90 19.07
CA THR A 165 5.15 -1.00 19.89
C THR A 165 4.14 -0.06 20.48
N SER A 166 3.60 -0.48 21.62
CA SER A 166 3.15 0.49 22.61
C SER A 166 4.32 1.45 22.81
N VAL A 167 4.28 2.57 22.07
CA VAL A 167 4.92 3.78 22.55
C VAL A 167 4.12 4.08 23.81
N THR A 168 4.60 3.54 24.93
CA THR A 168 4.31 4.12 26.22
C THR A 168 4.81 5.54 26.09
N LEU A 169 3.91 6.45 25.70
CA LEU A 169 4.09 7.87 25.84
C LEU A 169 4.31 8.06 27.33
N TYR A 170 5.58 8.09 27.73
CA TYR A 170 5.98 8.45 29.07
C TYR A 170 5.66 9.93 29.16
N SER A 171 4.42 10.27 29.54
CA SER A 171 4.08 11.64 29.88
C SER A 171 5.00 12.02 31.03
N PRO A 172 5.81 13.07 30.88
CA PRO A 172 6.71 13.50 31.93
C PRO A 172 5.92 14.08 33.10
N LEU A 173 5.47 13.22 34.01
CA LEU A 173 4.95 13.62 35.32
C LEU A 173 6.02 14.33 36.18
N TYR A 174 7.28 14.40 35.72
CA TYR A 174 8.35 15.13 36.39
C TYR A 174 8.05 16.63 36.52
N GLU A 175 7.24 17.24 35.64
CA GLU A 175 6.96 18.68 35.72
C GLU A 175 6.25 19.04 37.03
N ILE A 176 5.27 18.24 37.45
CA ILE A 176 4.59 18.43 38.74
C ILE A 176 5.55 18.22 39.93
N PHE A 177 6.46 17.25 39.85
CA PHE A 177 7.47 17.04 40.90
C PHE A 177 8.51 18.18 40.94
N LEU A 178 8.90 18.75 39.80
CA LEU A 178 9.80 19.90 39.73
C LEU A 178 9.17 21.14 40.37
N TRP A 179 7.90 21.44 40.07
CA TRP A 179 7.18 22.53 40.72
C TRP A 179 6.99 22.30 42.22
N GLY A 180 6.76 21.04 42.63
CA GLY A 180 6.68 20.66 44.05
C GLY A 180 7.98 20.92 44.82
N ILE A 181 9.13 20.54 44.25
CA ILE A 181 10.45 20.77 44.87
C ILE A 181 10.81 22.26 44.89
N LEU A 182 10.50 23.00 43.83
CA LEU A 182 10.74 24.44 43.74
C LEU A 182 10.00 25.22 44.84
N LEU A 183 8.79 24.79 45.22
CA LEU A 183 8.02 25.38 46.31
C LEU A 183 8.44 24.91 47.69
N LEU A 184 8.89 23.66 47.84
CA LEU A 184 9.31 23.10 49.13
C LEU A 184 10.64 23.68 49.64
N LEU A 185 11.59 23.99 48.75
CA LEU A 185 12.89 24.55 49.12
C LEU A 185 12.81 25.87 49.93
N PRO A 186 12.10 26.91 49.48
CA PRO A 186 11.98 28.15 50.25
C PRO A 186 11.12 27.97 51.51
N PHE A 187 10.13 27.07 51.48
CA PHE A 187 9.32 26.75 52.67
C PHE A 187 10.15 26.08 53.77
N TRP A 188 11.01 25.13 53.39
CA TRP A 188 11.95 24.49 54.32
C TRP A 188 13.00 25.47 54.85
N LEU A 189 13.56 26.33 53.97
CA LEU A 189 14.50 27.38 54.37
C LEU A 189 13.86 28.35 55.38
N TYR A 190 12.62 28.78 55.14
CA TYR A 190 11.88 29.64 56.06
C TYR A 190 11.68 29.00 57.43
N LEU A 191 11.36 27.69 57.46
CA LEU A 191 11.17 26.95 58.71
C LEU A 191 12.50 26.73 59.45
N SER A 192 13.60 26.53 58.73
CA SER A 192 14.94 26.42 59.31
C SER A 192 15.39 27.74 59.99
N PHE A 193 15.16 28.88 59.34
CA PHE A 193 15.53 30.19 59.88
C PHE A 193 14.71 30.58 61.12
N ARG A 194 13.48 30.05 61.22
CA ARG A 194 12.62 30.24 62.40
C ARG A 194 13.02 29.33 63.57
N ARG A 195 13.66 28.20 63.30
CA ARG A 195 14.15 27.25 64.32
C ARG A 195 15.47 27.69 64.95
N GLU A 196 16.25 28.52 64.26
CA GLU A 196 17.50 29.10 64.80
C GLU A 196 17.29 30.41 65.60
N ASN A 197 16.08 30.99 65.56
CA ASN A 197 15.72 32.23 66.26
C ASN A 197 14.76 32.01 67.46
N LEU A 198 14.70 30.78 67.99
CA LEU A 198 14.01 30.38 69.22
C LEU A 198 15.00 29.64 70.11
#